data_AF-A0A849RWT9-F1
#
_entry.id   AF-A0A849RWT9-F1
#
_cell.length_a   1.000
_cell.length_b   1.000
_cell.length_c   1.000
_cell.angle_alpha   90.00
_cell.angle_beta   90.00
_cell.angle_gamma   90.00
#
_symmetry.space_group_name_H-M   'P 1'
#
loop_
_entity.id
_entity.type
_entity.pdbx_description
1 polymer ?
#
loop_
_entity_poly.entity_id
_entity_poly.type
_entity_poly.pdbx_seq_one_letter_code
_entity_poly.pdbx_strand_id
1 'polypeptide(L)'
;MTASLIKSDDYKAFIQAIKQQVQSVQIKAAVMVNQALLQLYWDLAERIVSQQQAAAWGDGFLLQISRDLQAEFPDMKGFSLRNLKYMRQWFQFWSKEPAIGQQLVAQIPWGHNLVIISKTKNPNEALFYVQKTIQNNWSHIVTAVAT
;
A
#
# COMPACT_ATOMS: atom_id res chain seq x y z
N MET A 1 -5.67 19.61 -44.69
CA MET A 1 -4.34 19.00 -44.42
C MET A 1 -4.26 18.33 -43.03
N THR A 2 -4.86 18.89 -41.98
CA THR A 2 -4.88 18.31 -40.61
C THR A 2 -5.52 16.93 -40.48
N ALA A 3 -6.59 16.64 -41.23
CA ALA A 3 -7.29 15.34 -41.17
C ALA A 3 -6.47 14.14 -41.71
N SER A 4 -5.45 14.40 -42.54
CA SER A 4 -4.58 13.35 -43.11
C SER A 4 -3.50 12.92 -42.12
N LEU A 5 -3.01 13.86 -41.30
CA LEU A 5 -1.99 13.58 -40.29
C LEU A 5 -2.52 12.66 -39.19
N ILE A 6 -3.74 12.91 -38.69
CA ILE A 6 -4.35 12.14 -37.60
C ILE A 6 -4.63 10.67 -38.01
N LYS A 7 -4.75 10.40 -39.32
CA LYS A 7 -4.99 9.06 -39.85
C LYS A 7 -3.71 8.30 -40.21
N SER A 8 -2.55 8.97 -40.24
CA SER A 8 -1.29 8.30 -40.57
C SER A 8 -0.88 7.34 -39.47
N ASP A 9 -0.26 6.22 -39.84
CA ASP A 9 0.23 5.25 -38.87
C ASP A 9 1.38 5.84 -38.03
N ASP A 10 2.15 6.79 -38.58
CA ASP A 10 3.17 7.55 -37.85
C ASP A 10 2.58 8.35 -36.68
N TYR A 11 1.45 9.04 -36.90
CA TYR A 11 0.81 9.79 -35.82
C TYR A 11 0.19 8.86 -34.76
N LYS A 12 -0.40 7.72 -35.17
CA LYS A 12 -0.89 6.72 -34.22
C LYS A 12 0.25 6.14 -33.37
N ALA A 13 1.39 5.83 -33.98
CA ALA A 13 2.57 5.34 -33.28
C ALA A 13 3.12 6.41 -32.31
N PHE A 14 3.18 7.66 -32.73
CA PHE A 14 3.58 8.79 -31.89
C PHE A 14 2.66 8.95 -30.66
N ILE A 15 1.34 8.96 -30.85
CA ILE A 15 0.39 9.04 -29.74
C ILE A 15 0.47 7.82 -28.82
N GLN A 16 0.70 6.62 -29.38
CA GLN A 16 0.86 5.41 -28.57
C GLN A 16 2.11 5.48 -27.70
N ALA A 17 3.22 6.00 -28.23
CA ALA A 17 4.44 6.23 -27.46
C ALA A 17 4.21 7.23 -26.32
N ILE A 18 3.51 8.34 -26.57
CA ILE A 18 3.14 9.31 -25.53
C ILE A 18 2.27 8.65 -24.45
N LYS A 19 1.26 7.87 -24.83
CA LYS A 19 0.40 7.16 -23.88
C LYS A 19 1.20 6.22 -22.99
N GLN A 20 2.13 5.46 -23.56
CA GLN A 20 3.02 4.57 -22.81
C GLN A 20 3.91 5.35 -21.84
N GLN A 21 4.46 6.49 -22.26
CA GLN A 21 5.26 7.36 -21.40
C GLN A 21 4.43 7.91 -20.23
N VAL A 22 3.22 8.41 -20.50
CA VAL A 22 2.30 8.91 -19.45
C VAL A 22 1.96 7.80 -18.46
N GLN A 23 1.61 6.61 -18.94
CA GLN A 23 1.30 5.46 -18.09
C GLN A 23 2.50 5.06 -17.23
N SER A 24 3.71 5.02 -17.80
CA SER A 24 4.93 4.69 -17.07
C SER A 24 5.21 5.69 -15.94
N VAL A 25 5.05 6.99 -16.19
CA VAL A 25 5.21 8.04 -15.17
C VAL A 25 4.15 7.91 -14.07
N GLN A 26 2.90 7.64 -14.42
CA GLN A 26 1.82 7.44 -13.44
C GLN A 26 2.08 6.22 -12.55
N ILE A 27 2.51 5.10 -13.11
CA ILE A 27 2.87 3.90 -12.35
C ILE A 27 4.01 4.21 -11.39
N LYS A 28 5.08 4.87 -11.86
CA LYS A 28 6.21 5.25 -11.02
C LYS A 28 5.78 6.15 -9.86
N ALA A 29 4.97 7.17 -10.13
CA ALA A 29 4.43 8.05 -9.10
C ALA A 29 3.59 7.28 -8.08
N ALA A 30 2.70 6.39 -8.53
CA ALA A 30 1.87 5.56 -7.66
C ALA A 30 2.72 4.66 -6.74
N VAL A 31 3.80 4.06 -7.24
CA VAL A 31 4.73 3.25 -6.44
C VAL A 31 5.42 4.09 -5.36
N MET A 32 5.93 5.27 -5.72
CA MET A 32 6.60 6.15 -4.75
C MET A 32 5.64 6.64 -3.66
N VAL A 33 4.40 7.00 -4.03
CA VAL A 33 3.36 7.38 -3.07
C VAL A 33 2.98 6.20 -2.17
N ASN A 34 2.83 4.99 -2.71
CA ASN A 34 2.52 3.79 -1.92
C ASN A 34 3.63 3.49 -0.91
N GLN A 35 4.89 3.56 -1.32
CA GLN A 35 6.03 3.36 -0.42
C GLN A 35 6.03 4.37 0.73
N ALA A 36 5.85 5.66 0.43
CA ALA A 36 5.77 6.70 1.45
C ALA A 36 4.58 6.49 2.41
N LEU A 37 3.42 6.08 1.89
CA LEU A 37 2.23 5.82 2.70
C LEU A 37 2.42 4.60 3.61
N LEU A 38 3.03 3.52 3.12
CA LEU A 38 3.29 2.33 3.92
C LEU A 38 4.36 2.57 4.99
N GLN A 39 5.36 3.41 4.70
CA GLN A 39 6.31 3.86 5.71
C GLN A 39 5.60 4.64 6.82
N LEU A 40 4.72 5.59 6.46
CA LEU A 40 3.91 6.32 7.44
C LEU A 40 3.08 5.37 8.31
N TYR A 41 2.45 4.36 7.70
CA TYR A 41 1.64 3.38 8.44
C TYR A 41 2.50 2.51 9.37
N TRP A 42 3.71 2.16 8.95
CA TRP A 42 4.66 1.43 9.77
C TRP A 42 5.05 2.24 11.01
N ASP A 43 5.51 3.47 10.81
CA ASP A 43 5.96 4.36 11.89
C ASP A 43 4.82 4.68 12.86
N LEU A 44 3.59 4.87 12.34
CA LEU A 44 2.41 5.10 13.16
C LEU A 44 2.06 3.87 14.00
N ALA A 45 2.09 2.68 13.40
CA ALA A 45 1.82 1.44 14.10
C ALA A 45 2.85 1.16 15.20
N GLU A 46 4.13 1.38 14.92
CA GLU A 46 5.21 1.26 15.91
C GLU A 46 4.94 2.16 17.12
N ARG A 47 4.70 3.46 16.88
CA ARG A 47 4.37 4.43 17.94
C ARG A 47 3.16 4.01 18.76
N ILE A 48 2.10 3.53 18.11
CA ILE A 48 0.90 3.05 18.80
C ILE A 48 1.26 1.85 19.70
N VAL A 49 1.96 0.84 19.16
CA VAL A 49 2.32 -0.37 19.91
C VAL A 49 3.20 -0.02 21.11
N SER A 50 4.23 0.82 20.92
CA SER A 50 5.12 1.26 21.99
C SER A 50 4.37 1.95 23.11
N GLN A 51 3.43 2.85 22.80
CA GLN A 51 2.66 3.56 23.84
C GLN A 51 1.67 2.67 24.58
N GLN A 52 1.04 1.72 23.89
CA GLN A 52 0.17 0.74 24.56
C GLN A 52 0.95 -0.17 25.50
N GLN A 53 2.21 -0.49 25.19
CA GLN A 53 3.10 -1.27 26.07
C GLN A 53 3.61 -0.46 27.27
N ALA A 54 4.03 0.80 27.05
CA ALA A 54 4.65 1.62 28.09
C ALA A 54 3.65 2.18 29.11
N ALA A 55 2.47 2.61 28.66
CA ALA A 55 1.52 3.35 29.48
C ALA A 55 0.20 2.60 29.76
N ALA A 56 0.13 1.31 29.45
CA ALA A 56 -1.07 0.48 29.58
C ALA A 56 -2.33 1.09 28.93
N TRP A 57 -2.15 1.84 27.85
CA TRP A 57 -3.26 2.47 27.13
C TRP A 57 -4.14 1.41 26.45
N GLY A 58 -5.36 1.26 26.97
CA GLY A 58 -6.35 0.32 26.45
C GLY A 58 -6.89 0.69 25.07
N ASP A 59 -7.84 -0.11 24.57
CA ASP A 59 -8.37 0.05 23.20
C ASP A 59 -9.07 1.39 22.92
N GLY A 60 -9.46 2.14 23.97
CA GLY A 60 -9.99 3.51 23.84
C GLY A 60 -8.99 4.50 23.25
N PHE A 61 -7.69 4.26 23.40
CA PHE A 61 -6.62 5.09 22.84
C PHE A 61 -6.64 5.11 21.30
N LEU A 62 -6.84 3.96 20.67
CA LEU A 62 -6.95 3.85 19.22
C LEU A 62 -8.16 4.62 18.67
N LEU A 63 -9.28 4.60 19.41
CA LEU A 63 -10.47 5.36 19.06
C LEU A 63 -10.20 6.87 19.13
N GLN A 64 -9.47 7.33 20.15
CA GLN A 64 -9.12 8.73 20.29
C GLN A 64 -8.19 9.20 19.17
N ILE A 65 -7.09 8.48 18.90
CA ILE A 65 -6.18 8.80 17.77
C ILE A 65 -6.94 8.85 16.44
N SER A 66 -7.84 7.88 16.21
CA SER A 66 -8.64 7.86 14.99
C SER A 66 -9.44 9.15 14.82
N ARG A 67 -10.08 9.64 15.89
CA ARG A 67 -10.84 10.90 15.86
C ARG A 67 -9.92 12.09 15.64
N ASP A 68 -8.82 12.17 16.38
CA ASP A 68 -7.89 13.31 16.32
C ASP A 68 -7.26 13.43 14.92
N LEU A 69 -6.77 12.32 14.37
CA LEU A 69 -6.17 12.32 13.03
C LEU A 69 -7.19 12.55 11.91
N GLN A 70 -8.42 12.07 12.05
CA GLN A 70 -9.47 12.35 11.07
C GLN A 70 -9.94 13.81 11.10
N ALA A 71 -9.92 14.44 12.28
CA ALA A 71 -10.24 15.86 12.42
C ALA A 71 -9.14 16.75 11.82
N GLU A 72 -7.87 16.41 12.05
CA GLU A 72 -6.73 17.16 11.53
C GLU A 72 -6.51 16.94 10.02
N PHE A 73 -6.75 15.71 9.54
CA PHE A 73 -6.51 15.32 8.14
C PHE A 73 -7.79 14.78 7.47
N PRO A 74 -8.81 15.63 7.24
CA PRO A 74 -10.13 15.19 6.77
C PRO A 74 -10.09 14.55 5.37
N ASP A 75 -9.14 14.94 4.52
CA ASP A 75 -8.98 14.39 3.17
C ASP A 75 -8.28 13.01 3.15
N MET A 76 -7.62 12.63 4.26
CA MET A 76 -6.91 11.36 4.36
C MET A 76 -7.80 10.23 4.88
N LYS A 77 -8.20 9.33 3.98
CA LYS A 77 -9.05 8.16 4.31
C LYS A 77 -8.35 7.06 5.12
N GLY A 78 -7.07 7.22 5.46
CA GLY A 78 -6.22 6.23 6.12
C GLY A 78 -6.42 6.09 7.63
N PHE A 79 -7.07 7.04 8.30
CA PHE A 79 -7.07 7.13 9.78
C PHE A 79 -8.33 6.62 10.48
N SER A 80 -9.13 5.79 9.81
CA SER A 80 -10.25 5.11 10.48
C SER A 80 -9.75 4.14 11.55
N LEU A 81 -10.53 3.98 12.64
CA LEU A 81 -10.21 3.05 13.72
C LEU A 81 -9.91 1.64 13.20
N ARG A 82 -10.69 1.18 12.21
CA ARG A 82 -10.47 -0.13 11.58
C ARG A 82 -9.10 -0.19 10.91
N ASN A 83 -8.72 0.85 10.16
CA ASN A 83 -7.43 0.87 9.49
C ASN A 83 -6.26 0.97 10.47
N LEU A 84 -6.38 1.74 11.56
CA LEU A 84 -5.37 1.78 12.62
C LEU A 84 -5.17 0.40 13.28
N LYS A 85 -6.25 -0.35 13.51
CA LYS A 85 -6.16 -1.74 13.98
C LYS A 85 -5.40 -2.63 12.99
N TYR A 86 -5.65 -2.46 11.69
CA TYR A 86 -4.92 -3.18 10.65
C TYR A 86 -3.43 -2.79 10.60
N MET A 87 -3.09 -1.51 10.70
CA MET A 87 -1.69 -1.05 10.77
C MET A 87 -0.97 -1.70 11.96
N ARG A 88 -1.61 -1.71 13.14
CA ARG A 88 -1.10 -2.37 14.34
C ARG A 88 -0.85 -3.86 14.11
N GLN A 89 -1.85 -4.57 13.58
CA GLN A 89 -1.74 -6.01 13.29
C GLN A 89 -0.62 -6.30 12.28
N TRP A 90 -0.55 -5.51 11.21
CA TRP A 90 0.46 -5.65 10.16
C TRP A 90 1.87 -5.41 10.69
N PHE A 91 2.07 -4.35 11.47
CA PHE A 91 3.34 -4.09 12.13
C PHE A 91 3.73 -5.25 13.06
N GLN A 92 2.84 -5.67 13.96
CA GLN A 92 3.12 -6.78 14.88
C GLN A 92 3.40 -8.13 14.19
N PHE A 93 2.84 -8.32 12.99
CA PHE A 93 3.10 -9.50 12.17
C PHE A 93 4.54 -9.49 11.64
N TRP A 94 4.99 -8.36 11.09
CA TRP A 94 6.29 -8.24 10.42
C TRP A 94 7.43 -7.81 11.35
N SER A 95 7.15 -7.16 12.48
CA SER A 95 8.14 -6.62 13.41
C SER A 95 8.98 -7.70 14.11
N LYS A 96 8.58 -8.97 14.01
CA LYS A 96 9.35 -10.11 14.51
C LYS A 96 10.58 -10.42 13.64
N GLU A 97 10.55 -10.05 12.36
CA GLU A 97 11.65 -10.21 11.39
C GLU A 97 11.79 -8.95 10.51
N PRO A 98 12.22 -7.81 11.09
CA PRO A 98 12.01 -6.48 10.50
C PRO A 98 12.83 -6.20 9.24
N ALA A 99 14.05 -6.75 9.14
CA ALA A 99 15.00 -6.39 8.08
C ALA A 99 14.52 -6.74 6.66
N ILE A 100 13.77 -7.84 6.52
CA ILE A 100 13.30 -8.33 5.21
C ILE A 100 11.82 -7.96 5.00
N GLY A 101 11.03 -8.03 6.07
CA GLY A 101 9.60 -7.73 6.04
C GLY A 101 9.34 -6.32 5.53
N GLN A 102 9.87 -5.30 6.21
CA GLN A 102 9.55 -3.89 5.96
C GLN A 102 9.84 -3.44 4.51
N GLN A 103 11.00 -3.82 3.96
CA GLN A 103 11.39 -3.42 2.61
C GLN A 103 10.52 -4.06 1.52
N LEU A 104 10.08 -5.30 1.71
CA LEU A 104 9.29 -6.01 0.70
C LEU A 104 7.81 -5.67 0.80
N VAL A 105 7.27 -5.51 2.01
CA VAL A 105 5.85 -5.15 2.21
C VAL A 105 5.54 -3.74 1.71
N ALA A 106 6.53 -2.84 1.72
CA ALA A 106 6.43 -1.49 1.16
C ALA A 106 6.29 -1.46 -0.38
N GLN A 107 6.62 -2.56 -1.07
CA GLN A 107 6.59 -2.66 -2.53
C GLN A 107 5.24 -3.15 -3.07
N ILE A 108 4.35 -3.65 -2.22
CA ILE A 108 3.03 -4.13 -2.62
C ILE A 108 1.95 -3.18 -2.11
N PRO A 109 0.76 -3.12 -2.72
CA PRO A 109 -0.29 -2.24 -2.24
C PRO A 109 -0.81 -2.59 -0.85
N TRP A 110 -1.29 -1.60 -0.10
CA TRP A 110 -1.82 -1.79 1.26
C TRP A 110 -2.89 -2.90 1.36
N GLY A 111 -3.81 -2.97 0.40
CA GLY A 111 -4.84 -4.03 0.40
C GLY A 111 -4.25 -5.45 0.31
N HIS A 112 -3.18 -5.64 -0.47
CA HIS A 112 -2.52 -6.93 -0.61
C HIS A 112 -1.82 -7.34 0.69
N ASN A 113 -1.18 -6.38 1.37
CA ASN A 113 -0.60 -6.59 2.69
C ASN A 113 -1.63 -7.18 3.67
N LEU A 114 -2.83 -6.58 3.71
CA LEU A 114 -3.91 -7.03 4.60
C LEU A 114 -4.42 -8.43 4.24
N VAL A 115 -4.60 -8.70 2.94
CA VAL A 115 -5.03 -10.02 2.49
C VAL A 115 -4.02 -11.08 2.90
N ILE A 116 -2.72 -10.86 2.67
CA ILE A 116 -1.67 -11.83 2.98
C ILE A 116 -1.64 -12.16 4.48
N ILE A 117 -1.56 -11.14 5.35
CA ILE A 117 -1.50 -11.37 6.81
C ILE A 117 -2.82 -11.92 7.40
N SER A 118 -3.93 -11.79 6.68
CA SER A 118 -5.21 -12.40 7.08
C SER A 118 -5.29 -13.89 6.76
N LYS A 119 -4.49 -14.36 5.80
CA LYS A 119 -4.53 -15.74 5.30
C LYS A 119 -3.52 -16.66 5.97
N THR A 120 -2.43 -16.13 6.51
CA THR A 120 -1.42 -16.92 7.21
C THR A 120 -0.92 -16.23 8.47
N LYS A 121 -0.52 -17.03 9.46
CA LYS A 121 0.19 -16.58 10.67
C LYS A 121 1.71 -16.75 10.56
N ASN A 122 2.19 -17.39 9.50
CA ASN A 122 3.60 -17.70 9.28
C ASN A 122 4.26 -16.60 8.43
N PRO A 123 5.24 -15.84 8.98
CA PRO A 123 5.93 -14.79 8.23
C PRO A 123 6.63 -15.29 6.96
N ASN A 124 7.18 -16.50 6.97
CA ASN A 124 7.88 -17.07 5.80
C ASN A 124 6.91 -17.37 4.65
N GLU A 125 5.73 -17.91 4.98
CA GLU A 125 4.67 -18.15 3.99
C GLU A 125 4.13 -16.82 3.45
N ALA A 126 3.91 -15.83 4.32
CA ALA A 126 3.51 -14.50 3.91
C ALA A 126 4.55 -13.87 2.97
N LEU A 127 5.83 -14.03 3.27
CA LEU A 127 6.94 -13.50 2.48
C LEU A 127 6.96 -14.09 1.08
N PHE A 128 6.69 -15.39 0.94
CA PHE A 128 6.54 -16.03 -0.37
C PHE A 128 5.45 -15.35 -1.22
N TYR A 129 4.28 -15.06 -0.63
CA TYR A 129 3.21 -14.36 -1.35
C TYR A 129 3.53 -12.90 -1.66
N VAL A 130 4.22 -12.19 -0.76
CA VAL A 130 4.71 -10.82 -1.02
C VAL A 130 5.65 -10.84 -2.23
N GLN A 131 6.64 -11.75 -2.25
CA GLN A 131 7.57 -11.89 -3.36
C GLN A 131 6.86 -12.24 -4.67
N LYS A 132 5.86 -13.14 -4.64
CA LYS A 132 5.03 -13.46 -5.82
C LYS A 132 4.23 -12.27 -6.32
N THR A 133 3.71 -11.44 -5.42
CA THR A 133 2.97 -10.21 -5.77
C THR A 133 3.88 -9.21 -6.48
N ILE A 134 5.12 -9.05 -5.99
CA ILE A 134 6.15 -8.20 -6.61
C ILE A 134 6.55 -8.75 -7.99
N GLN A 135 6.86 -10.04 -8.10
CA GLN A 135 7.27 -10.68 -9.35
C GLN A 135 6.25 -10.52 -10.48
N ASN A 136 4.96 -10.60 -10.15
CA ASN A 136 3.88 -10.53 -11.13
C ASN A 136 3.38 -9.10 -11.40
N ASN A 137 3.97 -8.07 -10.78
CA ASN A 137 3.51 -6.68 -10.86
C ASN A 137 1.99 -6.53 -10.62
N TRP A 138 1.44 -7.28 -9.65
CA TRP A 138 0.02 -7.20 -9.32
C TRP A 138 -0.30 -5.85 -8.67
N SER A 139 -0.61 -4.87 -9.53
CA SER A 139 -1.28 -3.65 -9.13
C SER A 139 -2.76 -3.95 -8.84
N HIS A 140 -3.42 -3.12 -8.04
CA HIS A 140 -4.84 -3.22 -7.68
C HIS A 140 -5.84 -3.41 -8.86
N ILE A 141 -5.38 -3.37 -10.12
CA ILE A 141 -6.17 -3.57 -11.33
C ILE A 141 -6.45 -5.06 -11.62
N VAL A 142 -5.72 -6.01 -11.01
CA VAL A 142 -5.92 -7.45 -11.24
C VAL A 142 -6.26 -8.18 -9.94
N THR A 143 -7.48 -7.97 -9.45
CA THR A 143 -8.20 -8.99 -8.68
C THR A 143 -9.55 -9.26 -9.35
N ALA A 144 -9.47 -9.71 -10.61
CA ALA A 144 -10.51 -10.59 -11.12
C ALA A 144 -10.22 -11.99 -10.56
N VAL A 145 -11.13 -12.41 -9.70
CA VAL A 145 -11.29 -13.75 -9.16
C VAL A 145 -11.04 -14.80 -10.25
N ALA A 146 -10.01 -15.61 -10.08
CA ALA A 146 -9.99 -16.95 -10.66
C ALA A 146 -10.50 -17.90 -9.59
N THR A 147 -11.80 -18.18 -9.68
CA THR A 147 -12.41 -19.44 -9.22
C THR A 147 -11.73 -20.63 -9.88
#